data_AF-A0A3R6CMC5-F1
#
_entry.id   AF-A0A3R6CMC5-F1
#
_cell.length_a   1.000
_cell.length_b   1.000
_cell.length_c   1.000
_cell.angle_alpha   90.00
_cell.angle_beta   90.00
_cell.angle_gamma   90.00
#
_symmetry.space_group_name_H-M   'P 1'
#
loop_
_entity.id
_entity.type
_entity.pdbx_description
1 polymer ?
#
loop_
_entity_poly.entity_id
_entity_poly.type
_entity_poly.pdbx_seq_one_letter_code
_entity_poly.pdbx_strand_id
1 'polypeptide(L)' 'MLRDKEINKILESSSMIVCGYAFMWMEDGNIRIIGLNNPNHALVIRPNGEVLETNMDDVEVEIVIGYWTRNQKYMKEDS' A
#
# COMPACT_ATOMS: atom_id res chain seq x y z
N MET A 1 4.94 -19.80 -10.14
CA MET A 1 4.57 -18.43 -10.60
C MET A 1 3.34 -18.03 -9.80
N LEU A 2 3.48 -17.37 -8.65
CA LEU A 2 2.34 -16.70 -7.98
C LEU A 2 1.81 -15.50 -8.81
N ARG A 3 2.34 -15.30 -10.02
CA ARG A 3 2.74 -13.95 -10.47
C ARG A 3 1.64 -13.14 -11.13
N ASP A 4 0.52 -13.72 -11.57
CA ASP A 4 -0.50 -12.91 -12.26
C ASP A 4 -1.81 -12.86 -11.48
N LYS A 5 -2.30 -14.00 -10.97
CA LYS A 5 -3.61 -14.04 -10.29
C LYS A 5 -3.63 -13.30 -8.96
N GLU A 6 -2.58 -13.39 -8.17
CA GLU A 6 -2.52 -12.69 -6.87
C GLU A 6 -2.27 -11.19 -7.06
N ILE A 7 -1.37 -10.84 -8.00
CA ILE A 7 -1.14 -9.45 -8.38
C ILE A 7 -2.45 -8.85 -8.92
N ASN A 8 -3.17 -9.54 -9.79
CA ASN A 8 -4.45 -9.04 -10.31
C ASN A 8 -5.47 -8.81 -9.20
N LYS A 9 -5.56 -9.70 -8.19
CA LYS A 9 -6.44 -9.46 -7.04
C LYS A 9 -6.04 -8.21 -6.25
N ILE A 10 -4.74 -8.00 -6.03
CA ILE A 10 -4.21 -6.81 -5.35
C ILE A 10 -4.55 -5.55 -6.15
N LEU A 11 -4.43 -5.61 -7.48
CA LEU A 11 -4.75 -4.50 -8.37
C LEU A 11 -6.26 -4.20 -8.36
N GLU A 12 -7.11 -5.23 -8.42
CA GLU A 12 -8.57 -5.12 -8.35
C GLU A 12 -9.03 -4.49 -7.04
N SER A 13 -8.35 -4.77 -5.92
CA SER A 13 -8.67 -4.20 -4.61
C SER A 13 -7.94 -2.89 -4.30
N SER A 14 -7.04 -2.44 -5.18
CA SER A 14 -6.24 -1.25 -4.92
C SER A 14 -7.02 0.03 -5.21
N SER A 15 -7.06 0.93 -4.24
CA SER A 15 -7.65 2.26 -4.41
C SER A 15 -6.67 3.21 -5.12
N MET A 16 -5.36 2.95 -5.00
CA MET A 16 -4.31 3.77 -5.61
C MET A 16 -3.04 2.95 -5.86
N ILE A 17 -2.31 3.23 -6.95
CA ILE A 17 -1.01 2.61 -7.25
C ILE A 17 0.02 3.71 -7.53
N VAL A 18 1.16 3.67 -6.85
CA VAL A 18 2.26 4.63 -7.03
C VAL A 18 3.60 3.90 -7.05
N CYS A 19 4.38 4.09 -8.11
CA CYS A 19 5.77 3.60 -8.23
C CYS A 19 5.96 2.11 -7.87
N GLY A 20 4.99 1.25 -8.23
CA GLY A 20 5.06 -0.18 -7.95
C GLY A 20 4.55 -0.60 -6.57
N TYR A 21 3.90 0.29 -5.83
CA TYR A 21 3.19 -0.02 -4.58
C TYR A 21 1.69 0.19 -4.77
N ALA A 22 0.90 -0.78 -4.32
CA ALA A 22 -0.55 -0.70 -4.30
C ALA A 22 -1.03 -0.33 -2.89
N PHE A 23 -1.89 0.68 -2.81
CA PHE A 23 -2.50 1.22 -1.59
C PHE A 23 -3.98 0.85 -1.60
N MET A 24 -4.48 0.32 -0.49
CA MET A 24 -5.88 -0.09 -0.32
C MET A 24 -6.39 0.23 1.09
N TRP A 25 -7.66 0.60 1.18
CA TRP A 25 -8.34 0.70 2.46
C TRP A 25 -8.55 -0.67 3.07
N MET A 26 -8.42 -0.74 4.39
CA MET A 26 -8.84 -1.87 5.20
C MET A 26 -10.19 -1.57 5.85
N GLU A 27 -10.91 -2.62 6.25
CA GLU A 27 -12.23 -2.49 6.90
C GLU A 27 -12.19 -1.66 8.20
N ASP A 28 -11.03 -1.58 8.86
CA ASP A 28 -10.80 -0.82 10.09
C ASP A 28 -10.38 0.65 9.84
N GLY A 29 -10.35 1.09 8.59
CA GLY A 29 -9.94 2.44 8.20
C GLY A 29 -8.43 2.66 8.13
N ASN A 30 -7.61 1.62 8.31
CA ASN A 30 -6.18 1.69 8.05
C ASN A 30 -5.88 1.50 6.54
N ILE A 31 -4.65 1.81 6.14
CA ILE A 31 -4.18 1.66 4.77
C ILE A 31 -3.17 0.53 4.73
N ARG A 32 -3.44 -0.45 3.87
CA ARG A 32 -2.48 -1.50 3.53
C ARG A 32 -1.75 -1.13 2.24
N ILE A 33 -0.45 -1.34 2.25
CA ILE A 33 0.44 -1.04 1.15
C ILE A 33 1.23 -2.30 0.80
N ILE A 34 1.23 -2.70 -0.47
CA ILE A 34 1.89 -3.92 -0.96
C ILE A 34 2.80 -3.59 -2.13
N GLY A 35 4.04 -4.07 -2.10
CA GLY A 35 4.96 -3.98 -3.23
C GLY A 35 4.56 -4.93 -4.36
N LEU A 36 4.23 -4.41 -5.54
CA LEU A 36 3.84 -5.22 -6.70
C LEU A 36 5.00 -6.06 -7.25
N ASN A 37 6.23 -5.53 -7.15
CA ASN A 37 7.44 -6.26 -7.57
C ASN A 37 7.88 -7.32 -6.54
N ASN A 38 7.52 -7.14 -5.28
CA ASN A 38 7.78 -8.08 -4.21
C ASN A 38 6.59 -8.11 -3.24
N PRO A 39 5.55 -8.91 -3.52
CA PRO A 39 4.30 -8.91 -2.74
C PRO A 39 4.45 -9.31 -1.27
N ASN A 40 5.60 -9.89 -0.90
CA ASN A 40 5.93 -10.13 0.50
C ASN A 40 6.22 -8.83 1.25
N HIS A 41 6.65 -7.77 0.57
CA HIS A 41 6.90 -6.47 1.19
C HIS A 41 5.58 -5.75 1.40
N ALA A 42 5.21 -5.60 2.67
CA ALA A 42 3.95 -5.00 3.07
C ALA A 42 4.15 -4.01 4.22
N LEU A 43 3.28 -3.00 4.24
CA LEU A 43 3.26 -1.94 5.23
C LEU A 43 1.79 -1.61 5.53
N VAL A 44 1.46 -1.49 6.81
CA VAL A 44 0.15 -1.02 7.28
C VAL A 44 0.35 0.29 8.03
N ILE A 45 -0.42 1.30 7.65
CA ILE A 45 -0.36 2.64 8.23
C ILE A 45 -1.74 3.15 8.61
N ARG A 46 -1.78 4.09 9.56
CA ARG A 46 -2.94 4.95 9.76
C ARG A 46 -3.04 6.01 8.65
N PRO A 47 -4.21 6.63 8.44
CA PRO A 47 -4.37 7.71 7.46
C PRO A 47 -3.40 8.88 7.65
N ASN A 48 -3.00 9.17 8.88
CA ASN A 48 -2.00 10.20 9.19
C ASN A 48 -0.56 9.83 8.80
N GLY A 49 -0.30 8.63 8.28
CA GLY A 49 1.03 8.14 7.91
C GLY A 49 1.78 7.41 9.03
N GLU A 50 1.20 7.22 10.21
CA GLU A 50 1.83 6.45 11.28
C GLU A 50 1.91 4.96 10.92
N VAL A 51 3.11 4.38 11.03
CA VAL A 51 3.37 2.96 10.76
C VAL A 51 2.85 2.10 11.90
N LEU A 52 2.01 1.11 11.56
CA LEU A 52 1.49 0.11 12.50
C LEU A 52 2.27 -1.19 12.42
N GLU A 53 2.46 -1.71 11.21
CA GLU A 53 3.13 -2.98 10.96
C GLU A 53 3.90 -2.93 9.64
N THR A 54 5.09 -3.53 9.60
CA THR A 54 5.85 -3.67 8.37
C THR A 54 6.87 -4.80 8.45
N ASN A 55 7.22 -5.35 7.30
CA ASN A 55 8.39 -6.22 7.12
C ASN A 55 9.40 -5.66 6.10
N MET A 56 9.21 -4.40 5.69
CA MET A 56 10.14 -3.65 4.85
C MET A 56 11.30 -3.12 5.70
N ASP A 57 12.42 -2.78 5.06
CA ASP A 57 13.51 -2.05 5.74
C ASP A 57 13.18 -0.55 5.91
N ASP A 58 13.91 0.13 6.80
CA ASP A 58 13.66 1.52 7.15
C ASP A 58 13.73 2.47 5.93
N VAL A 59 14.58 2.17 4.95
CA VAL A 59 14.75 3.02 3.74
C VAL A 59 13.53 2.87 2.84
N GLU A 60 13.06 1.64 2.65
CA GLU A 60 11.85 1.36 1.88
C GLU A 60 10.61 1.98 2.54
N VAL A 61 10.48 1.86 3.87
CA VAL A 61 9.38 2.48 4.62
C VAL A 61 9.33 3.99 4.37
N GLU A 62 10.45 4.70 4.52
CA GLU A 62 10.53 6.15 4.29
C GLU A 62 10.11 6.53 2.85
N ILE A 63 10.52 5.75 1.86
CA ILE A 63 10.13 5.96 0.46
C ILE A 63 8.61 5.81 0.29
N VAL A 64 8.04 4.74 0.83
CA VAL A 64 6.61 4.41 0.71
C VAL A 64 5.74 5.43 1.46
N ILE A 65 6.13 5.84 2.66
CA ILE A 65 5.48 6.93 3.41
C ILE A 65 5.55 8.25 2.63
N GLY A 66 6.68 8.51 1.97
CA GLY A 66 6.82 9.64 1.05
C GLY A 66 5.81 9.59 -0.10
N TYR A 67 5.54 8.41 -0.68
CA TYR A 67 4.49 8.24 -1.68
C TYR A 67 3.11 8.49 -1.10
N TRP A 68 2.78 7.94 0.07
CA TRP A 68 1.50 8.19 0.73
C TRP A 68 1.27 9.69 0.95
N THR A 69 2.22 10.37 1.59
CA THR A 69 2.12 11.78 1.96
C THR A 69 1.80 12.67 0.75
N ARG A 70 2.42 12.40 -0.41
CA ARG A 70 2.22 13.17 -1.64
C ARG A 70 0.92 12.84 -2.40
N ASN A 71 0.42 11.62 -2.26
CA ASN A 71 -0.62 11.09 -3.14
C ASN A 71 -1.93 10.73 -2.44
N GLN A 72 -2.00 10.73 -1.11
CA GLN A 72 -3.19 10.36 -0.33
C GLN A 72 -4.48 11.08 -0.76
N LYS A 73 -4.37 12.32 -1.28
CA LYS A 73 -5.50 13.08 -1.85
C LYS A 73 -6.20 12.42 -3.05
N TYR A 74 -5.55 11.45 -3.69
CA TYR A 74 -6.10 10.67 -4.80
C TYR A 74 -6.71 9.35 -4.33
N MET A 75 -6.51 8.98 -3.07
CA MET A 75 -7.17 7.84 -2.43
C MET A 75 -8.64 8.20 -2.28
N LYS A 76 -9.52 7.56 -3.07
CA LYS A 76 -10.96 7.67 -2.85
C LYS A 76 -11.30 6.88 -1.59
N GLU A 77 -12.08 7.45 -0.69
CA GLU A 77 -12.76 6.67 0.34
C GLU A 77 -13.80 5.80 -0.38
N ASP A 78 -13.76 4.49 -0.15
CA ASP A 78 -14.80 3.60 -0.66
C ASP A 78 -16.11 3.97 0.05
N SER A 79 -17.00 4.65 -0.67
CA SER A 79 -18.28 5.18 -0.21
C SER A 79 -19.39 4.14 -0.27
#